data_AF-A0A2G4RG21-F1
#
_entry.id   AF-A0A2G4RG21-F1
#
_cell.length_a   1.000
_cell.length_b   1.000
_cell.length_c   1.000
_cell.angle_alpha   90.00
_cell.angle_beta   90.00
_cell.angle_gamma   90.00
#
_symmetry.space_group_name_H-M   'P 1'
#
loop_
_entity.id
_entity.type
_entity.pdbx_description
1 polymer ?
#
loop_
_entity_poly.entity_id
_entity_poly.type
_entity_poly.pdbx_seq_one_letter_code
_entity_poly.pdbx_strand_id
1 'polypeptide(L)'
;MIFWETSMHSKRVLYGTAFNARILGPAAIGIAALVLGGCKQNPARQDTYKVANSTCSYMMPTVSGTRTYVPNQPNLTAGEEQKRAPDSQIAYPNPETPAFCDRPLSDTLPSALEMADYTHLLNTTGLLAVLQQDGPFTVFGIPNSALENYDAQTGHKLTSPDNTAVIKEILAYTIVKGRWSLAQIKQAAQASPTQSVGLPTLNGQLLSAWIDHQSGQVVVGNGQGMTSHLWVTGIPQSNGMLYFTQDLVLPPVPQQNSASATPVSAPTVVAPANPLPQQAQAQAQAQAQAQAQAQAQASTAAARAQAATPSYTSRKESLTTPPVLQLP
;
A
#
# COMPACT_ATOMS: atom_id res chain seq x y z
N MET A 1 -57.04 -1.29 3.72
CA MET A 1 -57.76 -1.46 4.99
C MET A 1 -56.74 -1.41 6.10
N ILE A 2 -56.77 -0.32 6.84
CA ILE A 2 -55.93 -0.02 8.00
C ILE A 2 -56.67 -0.58 9.21
N PHE A 3 -56.03 -1.41 10.02
CA PHE A 3 -56.53 -1.73 11.36
C PHE A 3 -55.45 -1.37 12.37
N TRP A 4 -55.77 -0.34 13.13
CA TRP A 4 -55.14 0.11 14.36
C TRP A 4 -55.61 -0.80 15.50
N GLU A 5 -54.75 -1.14 16.45
CA GLU A 5 -55.20 -1.30 17.83
C GLU A 5 -54.08 -0.96 18.82
N THR A 6 -54.50 -0.37 19.93
CA THR A 6 -53.73 0.47 20.84
C THR A 6 -53.79 -0.12 22.24
N SER A 7 -52.76 0.16 23.05
CA SER A 7 -52.81 0.30 24.51
C SER A 7 -52.81 -0.96 25.39
N MET A 8 -51.84 -1.07 26.31
CA MET A 8 -52.05 -0.69 27.71
C MET A 8 -50.76 -0.66 28.53
N HIS A 9 -50.66 0.40 29.33
CA HIS A 9 -49.74 0.59 30.45
C HIS A 9 -49.99 -0.42 31.58
N SER A 10 -48.94 -0.83 32.30
CA SER A 10 -49.03 -0.91 33.77
C SER A 10 -47.65 -0.92 34.46
N LYS A 11 -47.42 0.08 35.31
CA LYS A 11 -46.33 0.16 36.30
C LYS A 11 -46.64 -0.75 37.50
N ARG A 12 -45.67 -1.51 38.00
CA ARG A 12 -45.59 -1.96 39.41
C ARG A 12 -44.11 -2.00 39.81
N VAL A 13 -43.63 -1.00 40.57
CA VAL A 13 -43.56 -0.92 42.04
C VAL A 13 -42.56 -1.93 42.62
N LEU A 14 -41.39 -1.39 42.94
CA LEU A 14 -40.32 -1.98 43.74
C LEU A 14 -40.76 -2.10 45.21
N TYR A 15 -40.59 -3.27 45.81
CA TYR A 15 -40.59 -3.45 47.26
C TYR A 15 -39.20 -3.91 47.70
N GLY A 16 -38.55 -3.09 48.51
CA GLY A 16 -37.34 -3.45 49.23
C GLY A 16 -37.68 -4.12 50.56
N THR A 17 -36.81 -5.03 50.99
CA THR A 17 -36.73 -5.44 52.40
C THR A 17 -35.27 -5.62 52.76
N ALA A 18 -34.83 -4.78 53.71
CA ALA A 18 -33.58 -4.89 54.44
C ALA A 18 -33.63 -6.08 55.40
N PHE A 19 -32.51 -6.79 55.56
CA PHE A 19 -32.28 -7.67 56.70
C PHE A 19 -30.91 -7.36 57.31
N ASN A 20 -30.95 -6.75 58.49
CA ASN A 20 -29.83 -6.59 59.40
C ASN A 20 -29.83 -7.78 60.36
N ALA A 21 -28.69 -8.43 60.57
CA ALA A 21 -28.46 -9.28 61.74
C ALA A 21 -27.00 -9.16 62.19
N ARG A 22 -26.79 -8.46 63.30
CA ARG A 22 -25.59 -8.50 64.15
C ARG A 22 -25.79 -9.60 65.20
N ILE A 23 -24.85 -10.53 65.36
CA ILE A 23 -24.60 -11.23 66.64
C ILE A 23 -23.08 -11.43 66.81
N LEU A 24 -22.64 -11.21 68.06
CA LEU A 24 -21.28 -11.26 68.63
C LEU A 24 -20.60 -12.65 68.52
N GLY A 25 -19.25 -12.66 68.53
CA GLY A 25 -18.39 -13.85 68.69
C GLY A 25 -18.34 -14.40 70.13
N PRO A 26 -17.26 -15.08 70.61
CA PRO A 26 -15.94 -15.36 70.01
C PRO A 26 -15.43 -16.83 70.22
N ALA A 27 -14.36 -17.26 69.52
CA ALA A 27 -13.24 -18.07 70.05
C ALA A 27 -12.41 -18.74 68.94
N ALA A 28 -11.09 -18.49 68.99
CA ALA A 28 -9.95 -19.30 68.55
C ALA A 28 -10.16 -20.37 67.46
N ILE A 29 -9.46 -20.20 66.32
CA ILE A 29 -8.39 -21.09 65.84
C ILE A 29 -7.53 -20.27 64.88
N GLY A 30 -6.25 -20.13 65.21
CA GLY A 30 -5.26 -19.52 64.34
C GLY A 30 -4.99 -20.42 63.14
N ILE A 31 -5.40 -19.96 61.96
CA ILE A 31 -4.79 -20.35 60.69
C ILE A 31 -4.35 -19.03 60.08
N ALA A 32 -3.04 -18.79 60.11
CA ALA A 32 -2.41 -17.76 59.30
C ALA A 32 -2.61 -18.14 57.83
N ALA A 33 -3.78 -17.79 57.28
CA ALA A 33 -3.98 -17.71 55.86
C ALA A 33 -3.11 -16.56 55.36
N LEU A 34 -1.89 -16.89 54.96
CA LEU A 34 -1.11 -16.13 53.99
C LEU A 34 -1.98 -16.00 52.73
N VAL A 35 -2.84 -14.98 52.75
CA VAL A 35 -3.58 -14.54 51.58
C VAL A 35 -2.51 -14.19 50.56
N LEU A 36 -2.42 -15.03 49.53
CA LEU A 36 -1.73 -14.75 48.28
C LEU A 36 -2.36 -13.50 47.66
N GLY A 37 -2.00 -12.33 48.18
CA GLY A 37 -2.14 -11.03 47.54
C GLY A 37 -1.15 -10.93 46.40
N GLY A 38 -1.25 -11.84 45.43
CA GLY A 38 -0.49 -11.83 44.20
C GLY A 38 -0.98 -10.67 43.33
N CYS A 39 -0.15 -9.63 43.26
CA CYS A 39 -0.06 -8.64 42.20
C CYS A 39 -1.36 -7.89 41.83
N LYS A 40 -1.73 -6.89 42.65
CA LYS A 40 -2.23 -5.65 42.04
C LYS A 40 -1.05 -5.03 41.29
N GLN A 41 -0.92 -5.34 40.00
CA GLN A 41 0.08 -4.71 39.12
C GLN A 41 -0.04 -3.19 39.27
N ASN A 42 1.06 -2.56 39.69
CA ASN A 42 1.20 -1.12 39.74
C ASN A 42 0.91 -0.54 38.33
N PRO A 43 0.03 0.48 38.18
CA PRO A 43 -0.21 1.13 36.89
C PRO A 43 1.02 1.87 36.34
N ALA A 44 2.08 2.03 37.14
CA ALA A 44 3.37 2.53 36.66
C ALA A 44 4.10 1.45 35.82
N ARG A 45 3.62 1.22 34.60
CA ARG A 45 4.44 0.58 33.56
C ARG A 45 5.65 1.49 33.32
N GLN A 46 6.86 0.96 33.54
CA GLN A 46 8.12 1.57 33.04
C GLN A 46 8.33 1.30 31.54
N ASP A 47 7.39 0.60 30.92
CA ASP A 47 7.40 0.33 29.49
C ASP A 47 6.92 1.57 28.74
N THR A 48 7.76 2.10 27.86
CA THR A 48 7.42 3.19 26.95
C THR A 48 6.29 2.80 25.99
N TYR A 49 6.09 1.49 25.76
CA TYR A 49 5.12 0.98 24.81
C TYR A 49 3.76 0.71 25.46
N LYS A 50 2.69 1.05 24.74
CA LYS A 50 1.30 0.85 25.18
C LYS A 50 0.83 -0.59 25.06
N VAL A 51 1.51 -1.40 24.23
CA VAL A 51 1.19 -2.81 24.01
C VAL A 51 2.13 -3.69 24.83
N ALA A 52 1.64 -4.86 25.24
CA ALA A 52 2.49 -5.85 25.88
C ALA A 52 3.57 -6.34 24.91
N ASN A 53 4.74 -6.65 25.45
CA ASN A 53 5.84 -7.23 24.71
C ASN A 53 5.39 -8.51 23.96
N SER A 54 5.77 -8.62 22.70
CA SER A 54 5.45 -9.78 21.87
C SER A 54 6.72 -10.58 21.55
N THR A 55 6.58 -11.89 21.35
CA THR A 55 7.67 -12.75 20.83
C THR A 55 7.72 -12.78 19.30
N CYS A 56 6.94 -11.92 18.67
CA CYS A 56 6.74 -11.89 17.23
C CYS A 56 7.76 -10.92 16.60
N SER A 57 8.57 -11.46 15.70
CA SER A 57 9.53 -10.69 14.91
C SER A 57 9.51 -11.13 13.45
N TYR A 58 9.76 -10.18 12.55
CA TYR A 58 9.90 -10.40 11.11
C TYR A 58 11.23 -9.79 10.68
N MET A 59 11.97 -10.48 9.82
CA MET A 59 13.21 -9.92 9.28
C MET A 59 12.85 -8.92 8.19
N MET A 60 13.34 -7.69 8.34
CA MET A 60 13.24 -6.69 7.29
C MET A 60 14.23 -7.04 6.16
N PRO A 61 13.89 -6.71 4.92
CA PRO A 61 14.68 -7.14 3.80
C PRO A 61 15.88 -6.21 3.60
N THR A 62 16.97 -6.73 3.03
CA THR A 62 18.21 -6.00 2.77
C THR A 62 18.56 -6.13 1.29
N VAL A 63 18.23 -5.14 0.45
CA VAL A 63 18.65 -5.10 -0.97
C VAL A 63 20.04 -4.47 -1.09
N SER A 64 20.35 -3.47 -0.27
CA SER A 64 21.55 -2.63 -0.37
C SER A 64 22.83 -3.33 0.14
N GLY A 65 22.75 -4.64 0.42
CA GLY A 65 23.89 -5.47 0.84
C GLY A 65 24.95 -5.69 -0.24
N THR A 66 24.80 -5.12 -1.45
CA THR A 66 25.88 -5.07 -2.44
C THR A 66 26.97 -4.08 -2.01
N ARG A 67 27.80 -4.55 -1.08
CA ARG A 67 29.25 -4.32 -0.99
C ARG A 67 29.72 -2.95 -1.47
N THR A 68 29.94 -2.03 -0.53
CA THR A 68 30.97 -0.97 -0.66
C THR A 68 32.39 -1.54 -0.81
N TYR A 69 32.54 -2.88 -0.77
CA TYR A 69 33.76 -3.57 -1.15
C TYR A 69 33.90 -3.63 -2.67
N VAL A 70 34.62 -2.66 -3.23
CA VAL A 70 35.26 -2.80 -4.54
C VAL A 70 36.55 -3.58 -4.30
N PRO A 71 36.66 -4.86 -4.71
CA PRO A 71 37.93 -5.58 -4.63
C PRO A 71 38.99 -4.80 -5.38
N ASN A 72 40.22 -4.81 -4.88
CA ASN A 72 41.33 -4.16 -5.56
C ASN A 72 41.45 -4.71 -6.99
N GLN A 73 41.18 -3.88 -8.00
CA GLN A 73 41.31 -4.28 -9.39
C GLN A 73 42.81 -4.23 -9.75
N PRO A 74 43.42 -5.33 -10.22
CA PRO A 74 44.87 -5.44 -10.41
C PRO A 74 45.46 -4.52 -11.50
N ASN A 75 44.64 -3.69 -12.18
CA ASN A 75 45.03 -2.86 -13.31
C ASN A 75 44.78 -1.35 -13.10
N LEU A 76 44.58 -0.87 -11.87
CA LEU A 76 44.43 0.56 -11.61
C LEU A 76 45.79 1.21 -11.28
N THR A 77 46.10 2.31 -11.95
CA THR A 77 47.37 3.04 -11.81
C THR A 77 47.54 3.60 -10.40
N ALA A 78 48.77 3.48 -9.86
CA ALA A 78 49.21 3.76 -8.49
C ALA A 78 49.01 5.21 -7.95
N GLY A 79 48.21 6.04 -8.62
CA GLY A 79 47.91 7.42 -8.24
C GLY A 79 46.59 7.63 -7.51
N GLU A 80 45.68 6.65 -7.49
CA GLU A 80 44.34 6.76 -6.87
C GLU A 80 44.18 5.91 -5.58
N GLU A 81 45.24 5.23 -5.14
CA GLU A 81 45.18 4.28 -4.02
C GLU A 81 45.09 4.95 -2.63
N GLN A 82 45.47 6.22 -2.48
CA GLN A 82 45.65 6.85 -1.16
C GLN A 82 44.38 7.42 -0.50
N LYS A 83 43.20 7.25 -1.10
CA LYS A 83 41.91 7.63 -0.48
C LYS A 83 40.90 6.47 -0.42
N ARG A 84 41.38 5.23 -0.29
CA ARG A 84 40.52 4.07 -0.08
C ARG A 84 40.48 3.67 1.40
N ALA A 85 39.27 3.43 1.91
CA ALA A 85 38.99 3.01 3.29
C ALA A 85 39.77 1.74 3.65
N PRO A 86 40.14 1.54 4.93
CA PRO A 86 40.97 0.41 5.36
C PRO A 86 40.34 -0.94 4.98
N ASP A 87 41.18 -1.80 4.39
CA ASP A 87 40.88 -3.16 3.99
C ASP A 87 40.72 -4.06 5.22
N SER A 88 39.49 -4.42 5.56
CA SER A 88 39.24 -5.57 6.43
C SER A 88 38.80 -6.74 5.55
N GLN A 89 39.62 -7.79 5.47
CA GLN A 89 39.33 -9.04 4.74
C GLN A 89 38.08 -9.79 5.25
N ILE A 90 37.45 -9.28 6.32
CA ILE A 90 36.20 -9.78 6.88
C ILE A 90 35.12 -8.75 6.56
N ALA A 91 34.48 -8.89 5.40
CA ALA A 91 33.23 -8.17 5.14
C ALA A 91 32.15 -8.74 6.06
N TYR A 92 31.79 -8.01 7.11
CA TYR A 92 30.61 -8.34 7.88
C TYR A 92 29.39 -8.21 6.95
N PRO A 93 28.53 -9.24 6.84
CA PRO A 93 27.24 -9.05 6.18
C PRO A 93 26.46 -7.98 6.95
N ASN A 94 25.69 -7.16 6.23
CA ASN A 94 24.78 -6.24 6.90
C ASN A 94 23.85 -7.07 7.80
N PRO A 95 23.81 -6.80 9.11
CA PRO A 95 22.94 -7.55 10.01
C PRO A 95 21.49 -7.30 9.60
N GLU A 96 20.73 -8.38 9.42
CA GLU A 96 19.29 -8.30 9.25
C GLU A 96 18.69 -7.60 10.47
N THR A 97 17.80 -6.64 10.24
CA THR A 97 17.13 -5.90 11.31
C THR A 97 15.76 -6.51 11.58
N PRO A 98 15.50 -7.04 12.79
CA PRO A 98 14.18 -7.57 13.13
C PRO A 98 13.19 -6.43 13.38
N ALA A 99 12.03 -6.50 12.73
CA ALA A 99 10.86 -5.72 13.05
C ALA A 99 9.97 -6.49 14.05
N PHE A 100 9.71 -5.88 15.21
CA PHE A 100 8.90 -6.51 16.25
C PHE A 100 7.43 -6.09 16.16
N CYS A 101 6.52 -7.00 16.48
CA CYS A 101 5.09 -6.79 16.27
C CYS A 101 4.44 -5.89 17.34
N ASP A 102 5.09 -5.73 18.48
CA ASP A 102 4.74 -4.84 19.59
C ASP A 102 5.34 -3.43 19.46
N ARG A 103 6.22 -3.20 18.48
CA ARG A 103 6.75 -1.85 18.22
C ARG A 103 5.82 -1.08 17.28
N PRO A 104 5.70 0.25 17.46
CA PRO A 104 4.94 1.08 16.53
C PRO A 104 5.72 1.28 15.22
N LEU A 105 5.00 1.63 14.16
CA LEU A 105 5.56 1.94 12.85
C LEU A 105 6.69 2.98 12.92
N SER A 106 6.56 3.98 13.80
CA SER A 106 7.57 5.03 13.99
C SER A 106 8.93 4.54 14.46
N ASP A 107 8.98 3.39 15.14
CA ASP A 107 10.21 2.82 15.68
C ASP A 107 10.84 1.85 14.69
N THR A 108 10.01 1.09 13.97
CA THR A 108 10.47 0.09 13.01
C THR A 108 10.98 0.74 11.71
N LEU A 109 10.31 1.77 11.18
CA LEU A 109 10.73 2.47 9.96
C LEU A 109 12.21 2.95 9.98
N PRO A 110 12.68 3.69 11.00
CA PRO A 110 14.08 4.13 11.06
C PRO A 110 15.08 2.99 11.25
N SER A 111 14.65 1.82 11.71
CA SER A 111 15.53 0.65 11.85
C SER A 111 15.75 -0.11 10.54
N ALA A 112 14.90 0.13 9.52
CA ALA A 112 15.02 -0.48 8.21
C ALA A 112 16.05 0.27 7.34
N LEU A 113 17.15 -0.40 6.98
CA LEU A 113 18.19 0.17 6.11
C LEU A 113 17.63 0.62 4.75
N GLU A 114 16.73 -0.17 4.17
CA GLU A 114 16.08 0.11 2.88
C GLU A 114 15.05 1.23 2.93
N MET A 115 14.73 1.78 4.10
CA MET A 115 13.76 2.87 4.27
C MET A 115 14.38 4.13 4.88
N ALA A 116 15.71 4.25 4.87
CA ALA A 116 16.41 5.39 5.44
C ALA A 116 15.95 6.71 4.80
N ASP A 117 15.90 6.79 3.46
CA ASP A 117 15.50 8.00 2.75
C ASP A 117 14.02 8.30 2.96
N TYR A 118 13.17 7.26 2.88
CA TYR A 118 11.75 7.37 3.16
C TYR A 118 11.49 7.90 4.57
N THR A 119 12.20 7.39 5.57
CA THR A 119 12.08 7.84 6.96
C THR A 119 12.58 9.26 7.15
N HIS A 120 13.67 9.65 6.49
CA HIS A 120 14.16 11.01 6.49
C HIS A 120 13.08 11.98 5.95
N LEU A 121 12.45 11.65 4.82
CA LEU A 121 11.39 12.48 4.23
C LEU A 121 10.11 12.50 5.09
N LEU A 122 9.75 11.40 5.75
CA LEU A 122 8.64 11.40 6.72
C LEU A 122 8.91 12.31 7.91
N ASN A 123 10.17 12.39 8.35
CA ASN A 123 10.57 13.27 9.43
C ASN A 123 10.52 14.75 9.00
N THR A 124 11.07 15.09 7.83
CA THR A 124 11.06 16.48 7.32
C THR A 124 9.65 17.00 7.03
N THR A 125 8.74 16.13 6.59
CA THR A 125 7.33 16.49 6.30
C THR A 125 6.40 16.46 7.52
N GLY A 126 6.90 15.94 8.66
CA GLY A 126 6.15 15.79 9.91
C GLY A 126 5.16 14.62 9.93
N LEU A 127 5.18 13.75 8.92
CA LEU A 127 4.31 12.57 8.84
C LEU A 127 4.73 11.46 9.81
N LEU A 128 6.01 11.40 10.19
CA LEU A 128 6.48 10.42 11.18
C LEU A 128 5.78 10.61 12.54
N ALA A 129 5.52 11.86 12.94
CA ALA A 129 4.77 12.17 14.15
C ALA A 129 3.31 11.70 14.10
N VAL A 130 2.70 11.66 12.90
CA VAL A 130 1.36 11.09 12.71
C VAL A 130 1.38 9.58 12.93
N LEU A 131 2.43 8.91 12.46
CA LEU A 131 2.63 7.46 12.65
C LEU A 131 3.00 7.07 14.08
N GLN A 132 3.26 8.02 14.98
CA GLN A 132 3.42 7.77 16.42
C GLN A 132 2.07 7.72 17.15
N GLN A 133 0.99 8.17 16.53
CA GLN A 133 -0.34 8.14 17.13
C GLN A 133 -0.88 6.70 17.20
N ASP A 134 -1.84 6.50 18.11
CA ASP A 134 -2.45 5.18 18.41
C ASP A 134 -3.29 4.59 17.27
N GLY A 135 -3.58 5.38 16.24
CA GLY A 135 -4.44 4.98 15.13
C GLY A 135 -3.86 3.80 14.36
N PRO A 136 -4.70 2.85 13.91
CA PRO A 136 -4.23 1.82 13.00
C PRO A 136 -3.88 2.43 11.65
N PHE A 137 -2.62 2.30 11.23
CA PHE A 137 -2.14 2.72 9.92
C PHE A 137 -1.65 1.52 9.13
N THR A 138 -1.80 1.59 7.81
CA THR A 138 -1.16 0.64 6.90
C THR A 138 -0.20 1.43 6.02
N VAL A 139 1.09 1.20 6.18
CA VAL A 139 2.14 1.95 5.47
C VAL A 139 2.65 1.12 4.32
N PHE A 140 2.54 1.65 3.11
CA PHE A 140 3.19 1.13 1.91
C PHE A 140 4.51 1.87 1.70
N GLY A 141 5.53 1.47 2.46
CA GLY A 141 6.80 2.18 2.46
C GLY A 141 7.58 1.98 1.15
N ILE A 142 8.17 3.07 0.68
CA ILE A 142 8.92 3.12 -0.57
C ILE A 142 10.40 2.81 -0.25
N PRO A 143 11.03 1.84 -0.92
CA PRO A 143 12.44 1.54 -0.70
C PRO A 143 13.35 2.66 -1.24
N ASN A 144 14.56 2.79 -0.68
CA ASN A 144 15.54 3.79 -1.10
C ASN A 144 15.77 3.76 -2.62
N SER A 145 15.92 2.57 -3.21
CA SER A 145 16.14 2.39 -4.65
C SER A 145 15.04 3.00 -5.52
N ALA A 146 13.77 2.91 -5.11
CA ALA A 146 12.66 3.52 -5.84
C ALA A 146 12.65 5.05 -5.72
N LEU A 147 13.06 5.60 -4.57
CA LEU A 147 13.20 7.05 -4.37
C LEU A 147 14.39 7.62 -5.14
N GLU A 148 15.55 6.94 -5.11
CA GLU A 148 16.75 7.32 -5.88
C GLU A 148 16.45 7.34 -7.38
N ASN A 149 15.76 6.32 -7.89
CA ASN A 149 15.34 6.26 -9.30
C ASN A 149 14.43 7.44 -9.67
N TYR A 150 13.50 7.82 -8.78
CA TYR A 150 12.62 8.96 -8.99
C TYR A 150 13.39 10.30 -8.91
N ASP A 151 14.33 10.45 -7.98
CA ASP A 151 15.14 11.65 -7.83
C ASP A 151 16.06 11.87 -9.05
N ALA A 152 16.66 10.79 -9.57
CA ALA A 152 17.45 10.82 -10.80
C ALA A 152 16.60 11.25 -12.02
N GLN A 153 15.35 10.79 -12.11
CA GLN A 153 14.42 11.18 -13.19
C GLN A 153 13.91 12.62 -13.06
N THR A 154 13.85 13.16 -11.84
CA THR A 154 13.32 14.51 -11.56
C THR A 154 14.40 15.58 -11.39
N GLY A 155 15.67 15.21 -11.59
CA GLY A 155 16.81 16.13 -11.58
C GLY A 155 17.25 16.57 -10.19
N HIS A 156 17.28 15.63 -9.23
CA HIS A 156 17.79 15.84 -7.87
C HIS A 156 17.05 16.88 -7.04
N LYS A 157 15.73 16.95 -7.21
CA LYS A 157 14.89 17.97 -6.57
C LYS A 157 14.08 17.42 -5.39
N LEU A 158 14.20 16.15 -5.04
CA LEU A 158 13.40 15.53 -3.98
C LEU A 158 13.59 16.22 -2.62
N THR A 159 14.81 16.68 -2.33
CA THR A 159 15.19 17.32 -1.06
C THR A 159 15.18 18.86 -1.10
N SER A 160 14.76 19.46 -2.22
CA SER A 160 14.64 20.91 -2.31
C SER A 160 13.55 21.43 -1.36
N PRO A 161 13.80 22.49 -0.57
CA PRO A 161 12.80 23.05 0.36
C PRO A 161 11.49 23.44 -0.33
N ASP A 162 11.57 23.88 -1.60
CA ASP A 162 10.41 24.29 -2.41
C ASP A 162 9.44 23.13 -2.69
N ASN A 163 9.92 21.88 -2.65
CA ASN A 163 9.13 20.69 -2.98
C ASN A 163 8.52 20.00 -1.76
N THR A 164 8.79 20.48 -0.54
CA THR A 164 8.38 19.82 0.71
C THR A 164 6.87 19.56 0.77
N ALA A 165 6.04 20.48 0.25
CA ALA A 165 4.58 20.32 0.22
C ALA A 165 4.15 19.16 -0.71
N VAL A 166 4.74 19.09 -1.90
CA VAL A 166 4.46 18.03 -2.89
C VAL A 166 4.93 16.68 -2.36
N ILE A 167 6.11 16.62 -1.75
CA ILE A 167 6.63 15.38 -1.15
C ILE A 167 5.74 14.92 -0.01
N LYS A 168 5.26 15.84 0.82
CA LYS A 168 4.30 15.50 1.88
C LYS A 168 3.02 14.87 1.32
N GLU A 169 2.52 15.38 0.19
CA GLU A 169 1.35 14.79 -0.47
C GLU A 169 1.62 13.38 -0.98
N ILE A 170 2.77 13.16 -1.62
CA ILE A 170 3.21 11.85 -2.12
C ILE A 170 3.36 10.85 -0.98
N LEU A 171 4.01 11.24 0.12
CA LEU A 171 4.19 10.37 1.29
C LEU A 171 2.88 10.15 2.06
N ALA A 172 1.98 11.13 2.10
CA ALA A 172 0.66 10.94 2.70
C ALA A 172 -0.21 9.95 1.90
N TYR A 173 0.07 9.80 0.60
CA TYR A 173 -0.62 8.84 -0.26
C TYR A 173 -0.19 7.38 0.00
N THR A 174 1.03 7.16 0.51
CA THR A 174 1.49 5.80 0.87
C THR A 174 0.97 5.31 2.23
N ILE A 175 0.44 6.21 3.05
CA ILE A 175 -0.08 5.90 4.38
C ILE A 175 -1.61 5.77 4.29
N VAL A 176 -2.09 4.55 4.49
CA VAL A 176 -3.52 4.20 4.51
C VAL A 176 -4.05 4.22 5.93
N LYS A 177 -5.25 4.78 6.11
CA LYS A 177 -5.99 4.74 7.36
C LYS A 177 -6.61 3.36 7.56
N GLY A 178 -6.46 2.81 8.76
CA GLY A 178 -6.95 1.50 9.13
C GLY A 178 -5.88 0.42 9.07
N ARG A 179 -6.17 -0.71 9.71
CA ARG A 179 -5.32 -1.90 9.70
C ARG A 179 -5.82 -2.80 8.57
N TRP A 180 -5.07 -2.86 7.48
CA TRP A 180 -5.39 -3.67 6.32
C TRP A 180 -4.40 -4.82 6.25
N SER A 181 -4.83 -6.00 6.72
CA SER A 181 -4.03 -7.21 6.54
C SER A 181 -4.08 -7.69 5.09
N LEU A 182 -3.10 -8.50 4.67
CA LEU A 182 -3.08 -9.05 3.31
C LEU A 182 -4.35 -9.87 3.02
N ALA A 183 -4.83 -10.61 4.02
CA ALA A 183 -6.07 -11.38 3.92
C ALA A 183 -7.29 -10.47 3.73
N GLN A 184 -7.37 -9.36 4.47
CA GLN A 184 -8.45 -8.38 4.32
C GLN A 184 -8.42 -7.69 2.96
N ILE A 185 -7.24 -7.28 2.48
CA ILE A 185 -7.08 -6.69 1.14
C ILE A 185 -7.55 -7.67 0.07
N LYS A 186 -7.10 -8.93 0.14
CA LYS A 186 -7.50 -9.99 -0.80
C LYS A 186 -9.00 -10.24 -0.79
N GLN A 187 -9.60 -10.38 0.40
CA GLN A 187 -11.04 -10.60 0.55
C GLN A 187 -11.85 -9.41 0.03
N ALA A 188 -11.46 -8.18 0.37
CA ALA A 188 -12.14 -6.97 -0.09
C ALA A 188 -12.02 -6.80 -1.60
N ALA A 189 -10.86 -7.08 -2.19
CA ALA A 189 -10.66 -7.04 -3.63
C ALA A 189 -11.53 -8.08 -4.35
N GLN A 190 -11.59 -9.32 -3.84
CA GLN A 190 -12.41 -10.40 -4.42
C GLN A 190 -13.92 -10.15 -4.30
N ALA A 191 -14.36 -9.49 -3.23
CA ALA A 191 -15.76 -9.13 -3.02
C ALA A 191 -16.22 -7.96 -3.91
N SER A 192 -15.28 -7.19 -4.46
CA SER A 192 -15.58 -6.04 -5.32
C SER A 192 -15.89 -6.50 -6.76
N PRO A 193 -16.90 -5.90 -7.43
CA PRO A 193 -17.21 -6.22 -8.83
C PRO A 193 -16.06 -5.87 -9.79
N THR A 194 -15.19 -4.93 -9.40
CA THR A 194 -14.02 -4.52 -10.19
C THR A 194 -12.76 -5.32 -9.85
N GLN A 195 -12.87 -6.34 -8.98
CA GLN A 195 -11.75 -7.14 -8.47
C GLN A 195 -10.63 -6.32 -7.81
N SER A 196 -10.96 -5.10 -7.36
CA SER A 196 -10.04 -4.18 -6.70
C SER A 196 -10.72 -3.47 -5.52
N VAL A 197 -9.94 -3.16 -4.48
CA VAL A 197 -10.35 -2.40 -3.30
C VAL A 197 -9.68 -1.03 -3.29
N GLY A 198 -10.44 0.03 -3.03
CA GLY A 198 -9.91 1.38 -2.79
C GLY A 198 -9.59 1.59 -1.31
N LEU A 199 -8.32 1.81 -0.99
CA LEU A 199 -7.83 2.03 0.37
C LEU A 199 -7.75 3.54 0.68
N PRO A 200 -8.35 4.02 1.79
CA PRO A 200 -8.37 5.44 2.11
C PRO A 200 -7.01 5.93 2.64
N THR A 201 -6.34 6.83 1.93
CA THR A 201 -5.01 7.36 2.30
C THR A 201 -5.10 8.59 3.22
N LEU A 202 -3.98 9.01 3.81
CA LEU A 202 -3.89 10.29 4.55
C LEU A 202 -4.02 11.49 3.62
N ASN A 203 -3.59 11.37 2.37
CA ASN A 203 -3.76 12.40 1.34
C ASN A 203 -5.25 12.64 0.98
N GLY A 204 -6.12 11.68 1.27
CA GLY A 204 -7.57 11.75 0.98
C GLY A 204 -7.97 11.08 -0.33
N GLN A 205 -7.00 10.72 -1.17
CA GLN A 205 -7.21 9.91 -2.37
C GLN A 205 -7.23 8.41 -2.04
N LEU A 206 -7.81 7.62 -2.94
CA LEU A 206 -7.89 6.17 -2.79
C LEU A 206 -6.67 5.51 -3.44
N LEU A 207 -5.96 4.68 -2.67
CA LEU A 207 -4.94 3.78 -3.20
C LEU A 207 -5.63 2.46 -3.59
N SER A 208 -5.65 2.15 -4.88
CA SER A 208 -6.24 0.90 -5.36
C SER A 208 -5.32 -0.28 -5.05
N ALA A 209 -5.87 -1.37 -4.54
CA ALA A 209 -5.17 -2.63 -4.36
C ALA A 209 -5.96 -3.77 -5.02
N TRP A 210 -5.28 -4.70 -5.68
CA TRP A 210 -5.89 -5.87 -6.31
C TRP A 210 -4.92 -7.05 -6.28
N ILE A 211 -5.42 -8.22 -6.68
CA ILE A 211 -4.60 -9.42 -6.82
C ILE A 211 -4.19 -9.52 -8.29
N ASP A 212 -2.90 -9.58 -8.55
CA ASP A 212 -2.42 -9.95 -9.88
C ASP A 212 -2.66 -11.45 -10.10
N HIS A 213 -3.41 -11.79 -11.15
CA HIS A 213 -3.77 -13.16 -11.48
C HIS A 213 -2.59 -13.98 -12.00
N GLN A 214 -1.52 -13.35 -12.50
CA GLN A 214 -0.33 -14.06 -12.99
C GLN A 214 0.58 -14.47 -11.83
N SER A 215 0.92 -13.53 -10.95
CA SER A 215 1.82 -13.78 -9.81
C SER A 215 1.11 -14.25 -8.53
N GLY A 216 -0.21 -14.03 -8.41
CA GLY A 216 -0.96 -14.25 -7.17
C GLY A 216 -0.62 -13.24 -6.05
N GLN A 217 0.20 -12.24 -6.34
CA GLN A 217 0.63 -11.21 -5.40
C GLN A 217 -0.38 -10.06 -5.35
N VAL A 218 -0.38 -9.33 -4.23
CA VAL A 218 -1.13 -8.08 -4.15
C VAL A 218 -0.32 -6.98 -4.82
N VAL A 219 -0.99 -6.22 -5.69
CA VAL A 219 -0.45 -5.05 -6.37
C VAL A 219 -1.21 -3.84 -5.89
N VAL A 220 -0.50 -2.73 -5.68
CA VAL A 220 -1.07 -1.43 -5.34
C VAL A 220 -0.87 -0.45 -6.50
N GLY A 221 -1.76 0.52 -6.65
CA GLY A 221 -1.67 1.49 -7.74
C GLY A 221 -2.62 2.66 -7.59
N ASN A 222 -2.49 3.63 -8.48
CA ASN A 222 -3.27 4.87 -8.46
C ASN A 222 -4.48 4.89 -9.40
N GLY A 223 -4.76 3.78 -10.08
CA GLY A 223 -5.83 3.71 -11.08
C GLY A 223 -5.55 4.49 -12.37
N GLN A 224 -4.39 5.13 -12.51
CA GLN A 224 -3.93 5.87 -13.70
C GLN A 224 -2.77 5.15 -14.42
N GLY A 225 -2.61 3.86 -14.18
CA GLY A 225 -1.58 3.03 -14.82
C GLY A 225 -0.25 2.94 -14.08
N MET A 226 -0.06 3.68 -12.97
CA MET A 226 1.09 3.45 -12.09
C MET A 226 0.73 2.39 -11.05
N THR A 227 1.55 1.34 -11.01
CA THR A 227 1.33 0.16 -10.17
C THR A 227 2.65 -0.29 -9.56
N SER A 228 2.62 -0.81 -8.33
CA SER A 228 3.76 -1.45 -7.68
C SER A 228 3.34 -2.77 -7.06
N HIS A 229 4.18 -3.78 -7.25
CA HIS A 229 4.09 -5.03 -6.50
C HIS A 229 4.56 -4.83 -5.05
N LEU A 230 4.06 -5.68 -4.15
CA LEU A 230 4.57 -5.74 -2.78
C LEU A 230 5.80 -6.65 -2.71
N TRP A 231 6.88 -6.17 -2.12
CA TRP A 231 8.10 -6.93 -1.91
C TRP A 231 8.05 -7.74 -0.61
N VAL A 232 7.71 -7.09 0.52
CA VAL A 232 7.50 -7.75 1.82
C VAL A 232 6.04 -7.61 2.22
N THR A 233 5.39 -8.76 2.43
CA THR A 233 3.93 -8.84 2.55
C THR A 233 3.45 -8.86 4.00
N GLY A 234 3.58 -7.72 4.67
CA GLY A 234 2.72 -7.37 5.81
C GLY A 234 3.30 -7.73 7.16
N ILE A 235 4.28 -6.95 7.59
CA ILE A 235 4.83 -6.99 8.93
C ILE A 235 3.79 -6.34 9.88
N PRO A 236 3.15 -7.09 10.79
CA PRO A 236 2.26 -6.51 11.78
C PRO A 236 3.03 -5.64 12.76
N GLN A 237 2.46 -4.51 13.13
CA GLN A 237 3.00 -3.54 14.09
C GLN A 237 1.93 -3.22 15.14
N SER A 238 2.32 -2.61 16.26
CA SER A 238 1.40 -2.34 17.36
C SER A 238 0.28 -1.38 16.96
N ASN A 239 0.59 -0.41 16.11
CA ASN A 239 -0.33 0.57 15.57
C ASN A 239 -0.64 0.35 14.08
N GLY A 240 -0.42 -0.85 13.52
CA GLY A 240 -0.63 -0.99 12.08
C GLY A 240 -0.08 -2.22 11.37
N MET A 241 0.12 -2.05 10.06
CA MET A 241 0.78 -2.99 9.16
C MET A 241 1.82 -2.23 8.33
N LEU A 242 3.00 -2.83 8.15
CA LEU A 242 4.06 -2.32 7.29
C LEU A 242 4.23 -3.22 6.06
N TYR A 243 4.23 -2.60 4.89
CA TYR A 243 4.46 -3.21 3.59
C TYR A 243 5.61 -2.48 2.88
N PHE A 244 6.36 -3.22 2.08
CA PHE A 244 7.43 -2.68 1.24
C PHE A 244 6.95 -2.75 -0.21
N THR A 245 6.97 -1.64 -0.92
CA THR A 245 6.69 -1.61 -2.37
C THR A 245 7.97 -1.90 -3.16
N GLN A 246 7.84 -2.25 -4.44
CA GLN A 246 8.97 -2.36 -5.37
C GLN A 246 9.21 -1.02 -6.09
N ASP A 247 8.14 -0.31 -6.40
CA ASP A 247 8.15 0.95 -7.14
C ASP A 247 7.42 2.06 -6.38
N LEU A 248 7.62 3.29 -6.85
CA LEU A 248 6.92 4.48 -6.38
C LEU A 248 5.53 4.59 -7.03
N VAL A 249 4.48 4.69 -6.21
CA VAL A 249 3.13 4.99 -6.68
C VAL A 249 2.80 6.44 -6.35
N LEU A 250 2.64 7.27 -7.37
CA LEU A 250 2.28 8.68 -7.19
C LEU A 250 0.77 8.86 -6.99
N PRO A 251 0.35 9.86 -6.20
CA PRO A 251 -1.04 10.23 -6.09
C PRO A 251 -1.59 10.56 -7.49
N PRO A 252 -2.83 10.13 -7.81
CA PRO A 252 -3.44 10.51 -9.07
C PRO A 252 -3.56 12.04 -9.10
N VAL A 253 -3.03 12.70 -10.12
CA VAL A 253 -3.08 14.17 -10.18
C VAL A 253 -4.57 14.57 -10.23
N PRO A 254 -5.13 15.22 -9.19
CA PRO A 254 -6.46 15.77 -9.33
C PRO A 254 -6.34 16.85 -10.39
N GLN A 255 -7.17 16.81 -11.42
CA GLN A 255 -7.34 17.95 -12.33
C GLN A 255 -7.67 19.14 -11.43
N GLN A 256 -6.69 20.01 -11.15
CA GLN A 256 -6.96 21.29 -10.53
C GLN A 256 -7.83 22.02 -11.53
N ASN A 257 -9.14 22.03 -11.29
CA ASN A 257 -10.04 22.94 -11.98
C ASN A 257 -9.40 24.31 -11.91
N SER A 258 -8.97 24.81 -13.06
CA SER A 258 -8.47 26.16 -13.25
C SER A 258 -9.67 27.10 -13.09
N ALA A 259 -10.11 27.29 -11.86
CA ALA A 259 -11.09 28.29 -11.47
C ALA A 259 -10.46 29.15 -10.39
N SER A 260 -9.39 29.85 -10.78
CA SER A 260 -8.97 31.08 -10.14
C SER A 260 -10.08 32.12 -10.33
N ALA A 261 -11.12 32.06 -9.51
CA ALA A 261 -12.04 33.18 -9.35
C ALA A 261 -11.42 34.14 -8.34
N THR A 262 -10.55 35.03 -8.81
CA THR A 262 -10.25 36.29 -8.10
C THR A 262 -11.31 37.34 -8.43
N PRO A 263 -11.73 38.17 -7.47
CA PRO A 263 -12.77 39.18 -7.66
C PRO A 263 -12.16 40.45 -8.27
N VAL A 264 -12.71 40.94 -9.38
CA VAL A 264 -12.35 42.27 -9.91
C VAL A 264 -13.61 43.00 -10.42
N SER A 265 -13.94 44.06 -9.70
CA SER A 265 -14.60 45.32 -10.06
C SER A 265 -15.41 45.44 -11.36
N ALA A 266 -16.65 45.94 -11.21
CA ALA A 266 -17.50 46.49 -12.26
C ALA A 266 -16.79 47.63 -13.06
N PRO A 267 -17.17 47.88 -14.32
CA PRO A 267 -18.32 48.75 -14.57
C PRO A 267 -19.28 48.31 -15.69
N THR A 268 -20.49 48.85 -15.59
CA THR A 268 -21.60 48.92 -16.53
C THR A 268 -21.18 49.31 -17.96
N VAL A 269 -21.81 48.71 -19.00
CA VAL A 269 -22.47 49.36 -20.16
C VAL A 269 -22.95 48.31 -21.19
N VAL A 270 -24.29 48.19 -21.29
CA VAL A 270 -25.13 48.08 -22.51
C VAL A 270 -25.10 46.78 -23.38
N ALA A 271 -26.26 46.11 -23.42
CA ALA A 271 -26.72 45.11 -24.41
C ALA A 271 -27.00 45.77 -25.80
N PRO A 272 -27.35 45.08 -26.94
CA PRO A 272 -27.88 43.71 -27.06
C PRO A 272 -27.46 42.90 -28.34
N ALA A 273 -28.06 41.69 -28.47
CA ALA A 273 -28.44 40.97 -29.71
C ALA A 273 -27.75 39.63 -30.06
N ASN A 274 -28.59 38.58 -30.16
CA ASN A 274 -28.47 37.21 -30.72
C ASN A 274 -27.93 37.13 -32.19
N PRO A 275 -27.71 35.96 -32.85
CA PRO A 275 -28.08 34.55 -32.52
C PRO A 275 -26.99 33.44 -32.72
N LEU A 276 -27.31 32.20 -32.32
CA LEU A 276 -26.62 30.93 -32.70
C LEU A 276 -26.44 30.76 -34.22
N PRO A 277 -25.46 29.94 -34.67
CA PRO A 277 -25.80 28.90 -35.65
C PRO A 277 -25.00 27.56 -35.57
N GLN A 278 -25.75 26.45 -35.51
CA GLN A 278 -25.75 25.33 -36.48
C GLN A 278 -24.46 24.57 -36.90
N GLN A 279 -23.33 24.62 -36.19
CA GLN A 279 -22.16 23.80 -36.58
C GLN A 279 -22.08 22.39 -35.97
N ALA A 280 -22.91 22.05 -34.98
CA ALA A 280 -22.82 20.76 -34.29
C ALA A 280 -23.53 19.58 -34.99
N GLN A 281 -24.45 19.83 -35.92
CA GLN A 281 -25.28 18.76 -36.51
C GLN A 281 -24.73 18.19 -37.82
N ALA A 282 -23.84 18.91 -38.52
CA ALA A 282 -23.25 18.43 -39.78
C ALA A 282 -22.16 17.36 -39.58
N GLN A 283 -21.45 17.39 -38.44
CA GLN A 283 -20.35 16.44 -38.17
C GLN A 283 -20.84 15.06 -37.68
N ALA A 284 -22.01 15.01 -37.03
CA ALA A 284 -22.59 13.76 -36.56
C ALA A 284 -23.08 12.84 -37.69
N GLN A 285 -23.53 13.41 -38.82
CA GLN A 285 -24.02 12.62 -39.95
C GLN A 285 -22.89 12.05 -40.82
N ALA A 286 -21.73 12.71 -40.87
CA ALA A 286 -20.56 12.22 -41.63
C ALA A 286 -19.91 10.97 -41.01
N GLN A 287 -19.92 10.85 -39.67
CA GLN A 287 -19.32 9.70 -38.99
C GLN A 287 -20.18 8.43 -39.06
N ALA A 288 -21.51 8.57 -39.11
CA ALA A 288 -22.43 7.45 -39.24
C ALA A 288 -22.31 6.72 -40.60
N GLN A 289 -22.01 7.44 -41.69
CA GLN A 289 -21.88 6.84 -43.01
C GLN A 289 -20.54 6.11 -43.19
N ALA A 290 -19.47 6.56 -42.51
CA ALA A 290 -18.17 5.89 -42.56
C ALA A 290 -18.19 4.50 -41.88
N GLN A 291 -18.94 4.34 -40.79
CA GLN A 291 -19.04 3.06 -40.08
C GLN A 291 -19.86 2.02 -40.86
N ALA A 292 -20.88 2.45 -41.61
CA ALA A 292 -21.68 1.55 -42.44
C ALA A 292 -20.87 0.95 -43.61
N GLN A 293 -19.94 1.71 -44.19
CA GLN A 293 -19.10 1.23 -45.30
C GLN A 293 -18.01 0.25 -44.84
N ALA A 294 -17.47 0.43 -43.63
CA ALA A 294 -16.48 -0.48 -43.06
C ALA A 294 -17.04 -1.90 -42.78
N GLN A 295 -18.31 -1.99 -42.35
CA GLN A 295 -18.95 -3.27 -42.07
C GLN A 295 -19.30 -4.06 -43.36
N ALA A 296 -19.59 -3.37 -44.47
CA ALA A 296 -19.85 -4.03 -45.76
C ALA A 296 -18.58 -4.65 -46.39
N GLN A 297 -17.39 -4.10 -46.12
CA GLN A 297 -16.13 -4.65 -46.63
C GLN A 297 -15.66 -5.87 -45.83
N ALA A 298 -15.96 -5.93 -44.53
CA ALA A 298 -15.60 -7.07 -43.68
C ALA A 298 -16.37 -8.36 -44.03
N SER A 299 -17.66 -8.26 -44.39
CA SER A 299 -18.47 -9.44 -44.75
C SER A 299 -18.08 -10.02 -46.12
N THR A 300 -17.55 -9.19 -47.03
CA THR A 300 -17.11 -9.64 -48.36
C THR A 300 -15.76 -10.37 -48.31
N ALA A 301 -14.90 -10.07 -47.33
CA ALA A 301 -13.63 -10.76 -47.12
C ALA A 301 -13.81 -12.17 -46.49
N ALA A 302 -14.80 -12.35 -45.63
CA ALA A 302 -15.10 -13.64 -44.99
C ALA A 302 -15.61 -14.70 -45.98
N ALA A 303 -16.31 -14.29 -47.05
CA ALA A 303 -16.83 -15.21 -48.07
C ALA A 303 -15.74 -15.76 -49.03
N ARG A 304 -14.57 -15.13 -49.12
CA ARG A 304 -13.50 -15.54 -50.05
C ARG A 304 -12.54 -16.58 -49.47
N ALA A 305 -12.58 -16.83 -48.15
CA ALA A 305 -11.66 -17.73 -47.46
C ALA A 305 -12.10 -19.22 -47.43
N GLN A 306 -13.32 -19.56 -47.87
CA GLN A 306 -13.85 -20.93 -47.77
C GLN A 306 -13.62 -21.82 -49.00
N ALA A 307 -12.88 -21.37 -50.03
CA ALA A 307 -12.79 -22.07 -51.32
C ALA A 307 -11.47 -22.82 -51.60
N ALA A 308 -10.60 -23.08 -50.62
CA ALA A 308 -9.34 -23.79 -50.89
C ALA A 308 -8.92 -24.76 -49.78
N THR A 309 -9.45 -25.99 -49.83
CA THR A 309 -8.87 -27.15 -49.14
C THR A 309 -8.39 -28.17 -50.17
N PRO A 310 -7.09 -28.49 -50.21
CA PRO A 310 -6.63 -29.81 -50.61
C PRO A 310 -6.12 -30.61 -49.40
N SER A 311 -6.72 -31.78 -49.21
CA SER A 311 -6.36 -32.81 -48.25
C SER A 311 -5.05 -33.53 -48.66
N TYR A 312 -4.08 -33.63 -47.76
CA TYR A 312 -2.88 -34.47 -47.93
C TYR A 312 -2.76 -35.47 -46.76
N THR A 313 -2.86 -36.75 -47.09
CA THR A 313 -2.73 -37.89 -46.16
C THR A 313 -1.24 -38.16 -45.88
N SER A 314 -0.81 -38.01 -44.63
CA SER A 314 0.57 -38.31 -44.21
C SER A 314 0.74 -39.80 -43.89
N ARG A 315 1.57 -40.48 -44.69
CA ARG A 315 2.07 -41.84 -44.47
C ARG A 315 3.17 -41.81 -43.40
N LYS A 316 3.08 -42.66 -42.36
CA LYS A 316 4.13 -42.85 -41.36
C LYS A 316 5.24 -43.71 -41.95
N GLU A 317 6.43 -43.14 -42.17
CA GLU A 317 7.67 -43.89 -42.37
C GLU A 317 8.57 -43.72 -41.13
N SER A 318 8.91 -44.86 -40.55
CA SER A 318 9.77 -45.04 -39.39
C SER A 318 11.25 -44.85 -39.79
N LEU A 319 11.91 -43.84 -39.23
CA LEU A 319 13.37 -43.70 -39.32
C LEU A 319 14.05 -44.33 -38.11
N THR A 320 14.74 -45.44 -38.38
CA THR A 320 15.67 -46.16 -37.53
C THR A 320 16.97 -45.38 -37.33
N THR A 321 17.40 -45.22 -36.08
CA THR A 321 18.71 -44.69 -35.65
C THR A 321 19.88 -45.61 -36.02
N PRO A 322 21.01 -45.10 -36.52
CA PRO A 322 22.26 -45.86 -36.63
C PRO A 322 23.13 -45.78 -35.36
N PRO A 323 23.92 -46.82 -35.02
CA PRO A 323 24.79 -46.84 -33.84
C PRO A 323 26.19 -46.28 -34.15
N VAL A 324 26.80 -45.57 -33.19
CA VAL A 324 28.23 -45.20 -33.25
C VAL A 324 28.95 -45.63 -31.97
N LEU A 325 29.69 -46.73 -32.13
CA LEU A 325 31.00 -47.10 -31.60
C LEU A 325 31.52 -46.45 -30.30
N GLN A 326 31.64 -47.30 -29.27
CA GLN A 326 32.66 -47.20 -28.21
C GLN A 326 33.91 -47.98 -28.61
N LEU A 327 35.09 -47.43 -28.30
CA LEU A 327 36.40 -48.09 -28.34
C LEU A 327 37.24 -47.59 -27.14
N PRO A 328 38.24 -48.38 -26.72
CA PRO A 328 38.58 -48.68 -25.32
C PRO A 328 39.38 -47.61 -24.57
#